data_AF-A0A960XXL8-F1
#
_entry.id   AF-A0A960XXL8-F1
#
_cell.length_a   1.000
_cell.length_b   1.000
_cell.length_c   1.000
_cell.angle_alpha   90.00
_cell.angle_beta   90.00
_cell.angle_gamma   90.00
#
_symmetry.space_group_name_H-M   'P 1'
#
loop_
_entity.id
_entity.type
_entity.pdbx_description
1 polymer ?
#
loop_
_entity_poly.entity_id
_entity_poly.type
_entity_poly.pdbx_seq_one_letter_code
_entity_poly.pdbx_strand_id
1 'polypeptide(L)'
;MSERASEKSLIEKTLKGDQRAFMELVSPYRTRLIRKAVSMLGNPQDAEDILQEALVTGYRALKSFRGESGIYTWMYRIVVNKCRDLNKKKKNAPSDSLDSVAF
;
A
#
# COMPACT_ATOMS: atom_id res chain seq x y z
N MET A 1 27.79 11.52 -8.28
CA MET A 1 26.87 10.65 -9.04
C MET A 1 26.22 9.72 -8.03
N SER A 2 24.90 9.75 -7.85
CA SER A 2 24.23 8.87 -6.88
C SER A 2 24.24 7.44 -7.42
N GLU A 3 24.98 6.57 -6.76
CA GLU A 3 24.95 5.14 -7.01
C GLU A 3 23.53 4.64 -6.67
N ARG A 4 22.75 4.22 -7.67
CA ARG A 4 21.43 3.63 -7.40
C ARG A 4 21.67 2.31 -6.67
N ALA A 5 21.22 2.20 -5.43
CA ALA A 5 21.30 0.94 -4.70
C ALA A 5 20.50 -0.13 -5.45
N SER A 6 21.04 -1.34 -5.53
CA SER A 6 20.30 -2.46 -6.11
C SER A 6 19.08 -2.82 -5.25
N GLU A 7 18.04 -3.38 -5.87
CA GLU A 7 16.83 -3.85 -5.16
C GLU A 7 17.20 -4.76 -3.98
N LYS A 8 18.17 -5.67 -4.20
CA LYS A 8 18.70 -6.56 -3.17
C LYS A 8 19.32 -5.80 -2.00
N SER A 9 20.15 -4.79 -2.27
CA SER A 9 20.78 -3.98 -1.22
C SER A 9 19.74 -3.22 -0.39
N LEU A 10 18.70 -2.68 -1.05
CA LEU A 10 17.61 -1.99 -0.38
C LEU A 10 16.78 -2.93 0.50
N ILE A 11 16.53 -4.17 0.04
CA ILE A 11 15.89 -5.21 0.85
C ILE A 11 16.75 -5.51 2.09
N GLU A 12 18.04 -5.77 1.93
CA GLU A 12 18.95 -6.08 3.04
C GLU A 12 19.01 -4.95 4.09
N LYS A 13 19.10 -3.68 3.64
CA LYS A 13 19.05 -2.52 4.53
C LYS A 13 17.71 -2.42 5.25
N THR A 14 16.61 -2.65 4.54
CA THR A 14 15.27 -2.65 5.15
C THR A 14 15.14 -3.71 6.23
N LEU A 15 15.67 -4.93 5.99
CA LEU A 15 15.66 -6.02 6.96
C LEU A 15 16.48 -5.70 8.22
N LYS A 16 17.46 -4.78 8.12
CA LYS A 16 18.22 -4.22 9.25
C LYS A 16 17.51 -3.05 9.95
N GLY A 17 16.28 -2.72 9.54
CA GLY A 17 15.47 -1.66 10.13
C GLY A 17 15.50 -0.33 9.39
N ASP A 18 16.22 -0.22 8.27
CA ASP A 18 16.30 1.03 7.51
C ASP A 18 14.98 1.34 6.77
N GLN A 19 14.18 2.23 7.35
CA GLN A 19 12.93 2.70 6.75
C GLN A 19 13.15 3.49 5.46
N ARG A 20 14.28 4.20 5.33
CA ARG A 20 14.58 4.99 4.13
C ARG A 20 14.88 4.06 2.96
N ALA A 21 15.60 2.96 3.21
CA ALA A 21 15.83 1.93 2.21
C ALA A 21 14.52 1.31 1.70
N PHE A 22 13.53 1.09 2.58
CA PHE A 22 12.21 0.63 2.15
C PHE A 22 11.48 1.64 1.26
N MET A 23 11.52 2.91 1.64
CA MET A 23 10.91 3.97 0.85
C MET A 23 11.55 4.08 -0.54
N GLU A 24 12.87 3.96 -0.63
CA GLU A 24 13.60 3.92 -1.90
C GLU A 24 13.23 2.67 -2.73
N LEU A 25 13.12 1.50 -2.08
CA LEU A 25 12.74 0.24 -2.71
C LEU A 25 11.37 0.31 -3.40
N VAL A 26 10.39 0.96 -2.76
CA VAL A 26 9.00 1.00 -3.24
C VAL A 26 8.65 2.26 -4.04
N SER A 27 9.48 3.30 -3.98
CA SER A 27 9.28 4.59 -4.67
C SER A 27 8.96 4.43 -6.18
N PRO A 28 9.67 3.59 -6.96
CA PRO A 28 9.37 3.39 -8.38
C PRO A 28 7.97 2.87 -8.67
N TYR A 29 7.35 2.21 -7.68
CA TYR A 29 6.06 1.55 -7.82
C TYR A 29 4.90 2.39 -7.27
N ARG A 30 5.18 3.41 -6.45
CA ARG A 30 4.17 4.19 -5.73
C ARG A 30 3.07 4.73 -6.64
N THR A 31 3.46 5.34 -7.76
CA THR A 31 2.51 5.92 -8.75
C THR A 31 1.63 4.86 -9.42
N ARG A 32 2.16 3.65 -9.67
CA ARG A 32 1.37 2.57 -10.29
C ARG A 32 0.41 1.95 -9.28
N LEU A 33 0.85 1.79 -8.03
CA LEU A 33 0.04 1.27 -6.94
C LEU A 33 -1.12 2.22 -6.58
N ILE A 34 -0.87 3.53 -6.48
CA ILE A 34 -1.94 4.50 -6.21
C ILE A 34 -2.98 4.52 -7.34
N ARG A 35 -2.54 4.54 -8.60
CA ARG A 35 -3.46 4.50 -9.76
C ARG A 35 -4.34 3.25 -9.72
N LYS A 36 -3.78 2.10 -9.31
CA LYS A 36 -4.55 0.88 -9.16
C LYS A 36 -5.58 1.00 -8.03
N ALA A 37 -5.19 1.52 -6.87
CA ALA A 37 -6.09 1.71 -5.74
C ALA A 37 -7.24 2.69 -6.10
N VAL A 38 -6.94 3.81 -6.76
CA VAL A 38 -7.93 4.77 -7.26
C VAL A 38 -8.93 4.08 -8.20
N SER A 39 -8.43 3.28 -9.15
CA SER A 39 -9.29 2.51 -10.06
C SER A 39 -10.20 1.50 -9.36
N MET A 40 -9.84 1.01 -8.17
CA MET A 40 -10.64 0.04 -7.42
C MET A 40 -11.62 0.66 -6.43
N LEU A 41 -11.29 1.84 -5.91
CA LEU A 41 -12.02 2.50 -4.83
C LEU A 41 -12.90 3.67 -5.33
N GLY A 42 -12.57 4.25 -6.48
CA GLY A 42 -13.26 5.41 -7.04
C GLY A 42 -13.02 6.72 -6.27
N ASN A 43 -12.26 6.68 -5.17
CA ASN A 43 -11.95 7.83 -4.32
C ASN A 43 -10.42 7.96 -4.16
N PRO A 44 -9.81 9.09 -4.57
CA PRO A 44 -8.39 9.36 -4.39
C PRO A 44 -7.92 9.34 -2.93
N GLN A 45 -8.68 9.92 -2.00
CA GLN A 45 -8.30 9.96 -0.58
C GLN A 45 -8.21 8.55 0.00
N ASP A 46 -9.25 7.73 -0.20
CA ASP A 46 -9.24 6.33 0.26
C ASP A 46 -8.08 5.54 -0.35
N ALA A 47 -7.73 5.82 -1.60
CA ALA A 47 -6.61 5.17 -2.26
C ALA A 47 -5.26 5.55 -1.66
N GLU A 48 -5.09 6.81 -1.25
CA GLU A 48 -3.88 7.29 -0.56
C GLU A 48 -3.75 6.64 0.81
N ASP A 49 -4.84 6.61 1.59
CA ASP A 49 -4.86 5.96 2.90
C ASP A 49 -4.54 4.47 2.80
N ILE A 50 -5.15 3.77 1.84
CA ILE A 50 -4.87 2.35 1.58
C ILE A 50 -3.43 2.12 1.16
N LEU A 51 -2.86 3.01 0.34
CA LEU A 51 -1.45 2.91 -0.05
C LEU A 51 -0.54 3.11 1.17
N GLN A 52 -0.82 4.09 2.03
CA GLN A 52 -0.03 4.30 3.26
C GLN A 52 -0.10 3.08 4.17
N GLU A 53 -1.29 2.55 4.43
CA GLU A 53 -1.44 1.33 5.22
C GLU A 53 -0.73 0.13 4.58
N ALA A 54 -0.78 0.02 3.25
CA ALA A 54 -0.10 -1.04 2.52
C ALA A 54 1.42 -0.92 2.65
N LEU A 55 1.98 0.29 2.62
CA LEU A 55 3.41 0.54 2.83
C LEU A 55 3.83 0.15 4.25
N VAL A 56 3.06 0.54 5.28
CA VAL A 56 3.33 0.12 6.67
C VAL A 56 3.26 -1.39 6.83
N THR A 57 2.24 -2.02 6.23
CA THR A 57 2.08 -3.48 6.24
C THR A 57 3.25 -4.16 5.53
N GLY A 58 3.64 -3.64 4.36
CA GLY A 58 4.77 -4.12 3.56
C GLY A 58 6.08 -4.02 4.33
N TYR A 59 6.39 -2.88 4.95
CA TYR A 59 7.61 -2.73 5.75
C TYR A 59 7.70 -3.78 6.86
N ARG A 60 6.60 -4.00 7.60
CA ARG A 60 6.54 -4.99 8.69
C ARG A 60 6.61 -6.44 8.18
N ALA A 61 6.05 -6.70 7.00
CA ALA A 61 5.98 -8.03 6.40
C ALA A 61 7.20 -8.38 5.56
N LEU A 62 8.09 -7.44 5.23
CA LEU A 62 9.22 -7.67 4.33
C LEU A 62 10.15 -8.78 4.84
N LYS A 63 10.28 -8.95 6.15
CA LYS A 63 11.03 -10.07 6.76
C LYS A 63 10.54 -11.47 6.35
N SER A 64 9.29 -11.57 5.89
CA SER A 64 8.66 -12.81 5.43
C SER A 64 8.63 -12.93 3.90
N PHE A 65 9.15 -11.94 3.18
CA PHE A 65 9.22 -11.96 1.73
C PHE A 65 10.28 -12.96 1.26
N ARG A 66 9.84 -14.00 0.55
CA ARG A 66 10.70 -15.10 0.09
C ARG A 66 11.41 -14.86 -1.24
N GLY A 67 11.10 -13.76 -1.94
CA GLY A 67 11.68 -13.47 -3.25
C GLY A 67 11.14 -14.32 -4.42
N GLU A 68 10.10 -15.13 -4.20
CA GLU A 68 9.45 -15.96 -5.25
C GLU A 68 8.71 -15.14 -6.31
N SER A 69 8.44 -13.86 -6.03
CA SER A 69 7.89 -12.89 -6.98
C SER A 69 8.59 -11.55 -6.80
N GLY A 70 8.64 -10.70 -7.83
CA GLY A 70 9.21 -9.36 -7.69
C GLY A 70 8.49 -8.50 -6.63
N ILE A 71 9.21 -7.55 -6.03
CA ILE A 71 8.70 -6.65 -4.98
C ILE A 71 7.42 -5.92 -5.42
N TYR A 72 7.35 -5.50 -6.69
CA TYR A 72 6.16 -4.89 -7.25
C TYR A 72 4.93 -5.80 -7.13
N THR A 73 5.03 -7.06 -7.57
CA THR A 73 3.92 -8.01 -7.54
C THR A 73 3.47 -8.30 -6.11
N TRP A 74 4.42 -8.40 -5.19
CA TRP A 74 4.13 -8.61 -3.78
C TRP A 74 3.40 -7.41 -3.16
N MET A 75 3.90 -6.17 -3.36
CA MET A 75 3.22 -4.96 -2.90
C MET A 75 1.86 -4.75 -3.56
N TYR A 76 1.73 -5.07 -4.84
CA TYR A 76 0.48 -5.01 -5.58
C TYR A 76 -0.60 -5.88 -4.93
N ARG A 77 -0.25 -7.10 -4.50
CA ARG A 77 -1.18 -8.00 -3.78
C ARG A 77 -1.65 -7.39 -2.45
N ILE A 78 -0.74 -6.79 -1.68
CA ILE A 78 -1.08 -6.12 -0.41
C ILE A 78 -2.09 -4.99 -0.65
N VAL A 79 -1.82 -4.11 -1.63
CA VAL A 79 -2.70 -2.99 -1.98
C VAL A 79 -4.07 -3.48 -2.44
N VAL A 80 -4.12 -4.45 -3.36
CA VAL A 80 -5.38 -5.00 -3.89
C VAL A 80 -6.22 -5.65 -2.78
N ASN A 81 -5.59 -6.38 -1.85
CA ASN A 81 -6.30 -6.99 -0.73
C ASN A 81 -6.90 -5.93 0.19
N LYS A 82 -6.14 -4.89 0.55
CA LYS A 82 -6.65 -3.77 1.35
C LYS A 82 -7.80 -3.03 0.66
N CYS A 83 -7.71 -2.79 -0.65
CA CYS A 83 -8.81 -2.19 -1.41
C CYS A 83 -10.09 -3.04 -1.35
N ARG A 84 -9.95 -4.38 -1.46
CA ARG A 84 -11.08 -5.31 -1.34
C ARG A 84 -11.69 -5.28 0.06
N ASP A 85 -10.86 -5.22 1.09
CA ASP A 85 -11.31 -5.14 2.49
C ASP A 85 -12.11 -3.84 2.72
N LEU A 86 -11.63 -2.71 2.22
CA LEU A 86 -12.35 -1.43 2.31
C LEU A 86 -13.69 -1.46 1.57
N ASN A 87 -13.72 -1.98 0.34
CA ASN A 87 -14.97 -2.14 -0.41
C ASN A 87 -15.97 -3.05 0.30
N LYS A 88 -15.50 -4.13 0.95
CA LYS A 88 -16.35 -5.00 1.77
C LYS A 88 -16.91 -4.25 2.98
N LYS A 89 -16.08 -3.46 3.67
CA LYS A 89 -16.52 -2.61 4.80
C LYS A 89 -17.59 -1.59 4.37
N LYS A 90 -17.39 -0.90 3.25
CA LYS A 90 -18.36 0.07 2.71
C LYS A 90 -19.70 -0.55 2.35
N LYS A 91 -19.70 -1.77 1.77
CA LYS A 91 -20.93 -2.51 1.45
C LYS A 91 -21.70 -2.98 2.69
N ASN A 92 -20.98 -3.24 3.77
CA ASN A 92 -21.55 -3.75 5.01
C ASN A 92 -21.84 -2.64 6.03
N ALA A 93 -21.49 -1.39 5.73
CA ALA A 93 -21.86 -0.26 6.58
C ALA A 93 -23.39 -0.08 6.49
N PRO A 94 -24.13 -0.06 7.60
CA PRO A 94 -25.52 0.34 7.57
C PRO A 94 -25.58 1.73 6.95
N SER A 95 -26.51 1.93 6.00
CA SER A 95 -26.85 3.25 5.48
C SER A 95 -27.35 4.08 6.66
N ASP A 96 -26.46 4.76 7.36
CA ASP A 96 -26.84 5.60 8.48
C ASP A 96 -27.59 6.80 7.91
N SER A 97 -28.90 6.75 8.11
CA SER A 97 -29.89 7.72 7.69
C SER A 97 -29.46 9.11 8.16
N LEU A 98 -29.29 10.04 7.22
CA LEU A 98 -29.24 11.47 7.53
C LEU A 98 -30.66 11.94 7.87
N ASP A 99 -31.12 11.61 9.07
CA ASP A 99 -32.23 12.30 9.73
C ASP A 99 -31.72 12.91 11.03
N SER A 100 -31.54 14.23 11.01
CA SER A 100 -31.39 15.21 12.11
C SER A 100 -30.39 16.28 11.68
N VAL A 101 -30.72 17.56 11.53
CA VAL A 101 -31.70 18.40 12.24
C VAL A 101 -32.25 19.43 11.25
N ALA A 102 -33.57 19.42 11.02
CA ALA A 102 -34.27 20.62 10.58
C ALA A 102 -34.41 21.53 11.81
N PHE A 103 -33.84 22.73 11.73
CA PHE A 103 -34.16 23.84 12.63
C PHE A 103 -35.24 24.70 11.99
#